data_AF-A0A8I0E3P1-F1
#
_entry.id   AF-A0A8I0E3P1-F1
#
_cell.length_a   1.000
_cell.length_b   1.000
_cell.length_c   1.000
_cell.angle_alpha   90.00
_cell.angle_beta   90.00
_cell.angle_gamma   90.00
#
_symmetry.space_group_name_H-M   'P 1'
#
loop_
_entity.id
_entity.type
_entity.pdbx_description
1 polymer ?
#
loop_
_entity_poly.entity_id
_entity_poly.type
_entity_poly.pdbx_seq_one_letter_code
_entity_poly.pdbx_strand_id
1 'polypeptide(L)'
;MKIRRGFTLVELAIVLVVLGLIAAMVVPTLKSGILRGKMSEARATLQAVRDGVIGVAQANSRILPATLAPLGAPKDPWGNAIRYRRDPNLTGDVCAANATSGTFVSPEGQTIADVAFVVASSGPDFQEDAALNASTDARQADDDLILAVTLPHLKTILCADRAKGAQTPGALATWDDILLHTAAVTSGPNDLGAKITPSSIVLGIPNGTTPASSYGCVWYTGNLNATSGTPVCTNGNCTLGKGLRAYFTFTVEKVGDPLADGFTFAVVSAATNTHQSCGGKGSALGYASTFNQPGDDGVPPFVLPPKMAVEFDFYTSGGFNDPGSHLDHLGIAYWGNNTGSSDLDRGKDDLKHNFTPSDGSPPHPNSVRSSNQTYFDETGTVTYPVRVEILRNATSGNYTTHVWFNCAGCSDLTVSGLDGGVAPEHRYAASEYFRHSITMNAPWNALMDNVLLGWTEGTGSYRQRVTLKSAQFFFPE
;
A
#
# COMPACT_ATOMS: atom_id res chain seq x y z
N MET A 1 -15.41 -7.64 -69.25
CA MET A 1 -14.19 -7.87 -68.44
C MET A 1 -14.05 -6.70 -67.47
N LYS A 2 -14.33 -6.89 -66.17
CA LYS A 2 -14.17 -5.80 -65.17
C LYS A 2 -12.68 -5.60 -64.92
N ILE A 3 -12.15 -4.42 -65.28
CA ILE A 3 -10.76 -4.03 -64.96
C ILE A 3 -10.66 -3.92 -63.44
N ARG A 4 -9.88 -4.80 -62.80
CA ARG A 4 -9.53 -4.66 -61.39
C ARG A 4 -8.55 -3.49 -61.29
N ARG A 5 -8.99 -2.37 -60.70
CA ARG A 5 -8.12 -1.22 -60.43
C ARG A 5 -7.15 -1.62 -59.31
N GLY A 6 -5.85 -1.59 -59.60
CA GLY A 6 -4.79 -1.75 -58.60
C GLY A 6 -4.44 -0.43 -57.94
N PHE A 7 -3.74 -0.49 -56.81
CA PHE A 7 -3.21 0.69 -56.12
C PHE A 7 -2.13 1.38 -56.96
N THR A 8 -2.13 2.71 -56.94
CA THR A 8 -1.07 3.51 -57.55
C THR A 8 0.17 3.52 -56.66
N LEU A 9 1.35 3.73 -57.26
CA LEU A 9 2.60 3.89 -56.51
C LEU A 9 2.55 5.07 -55.53
N VAL A 10 1.80 6.12 -55.88
CA VAL A 10 1.61 7.31 -55.02
C VAL A 10 0.74 6.98 -53.82
N GLU A 11 -0.36 6.24 -53.99
CA GLU A 11 -1.21 5.80 -52.87
C GLU A 11 -0.42 4.92 -51.91
N LEU A 12 0.40 3.99 -52.43
CA LEU A 12 1.24 3.16 -51.57
C LEU A 12 2.28 4.00 -50.80
N ALA A 13 2.88 5.01 -51.44
CA ALA A 13 3.85 5.89 -50.79
C ALA A 13 3.22 6.69 -49.63
N ILE A 14 2.03 7.25 -49.83
CA ILE A 14 1.31 7.99 -48.78
C ILE A 14 0.95 7.06 -47.61
N VAL A 15 0.48 5.84 -47.90
CA VAL A 15 0.15 4.84 -46.86
C VAL A 15 1.38 4.51 -46.00
N LEU A 16 2.55 4.31 -46.61
CA LEU A 16 3.78 4.02 -45.87
C LEU A 16 4.24 5.20 -45.01
N VAL A 17 4.07 6.45 -45.49
CA VAL A 17 4.37 7.65 -44.70
C VAL A 17 3.45 7.74 -43.49
N VAL A 18 2.14 7.56 -43.66
CA VAL A 18 1.17 7.60 -42.55
C VAL A 18 1.45 6.50 -41.54
N LEU A 19 1.72 5.27 -41.99
CA LEU A 19 2.09 4.16 -41.11
C LEU A 19 3.40 4.44 -40.35
N GLY A 20 4.39 5.04 -41.01
CA GLY A 20 5.65 5.44 -40.37
C GLY A 20 5.46 6.47 -39.27
N LEU A 21 4.61 7.49 -39.49
CA LEU A 21 4.30 8.51 -38.49
C LEU A 21 3.53 7.93 -37.30
N ILE A 22 2.55 7.07 -37.53
CA ILE A 22 1.80 6.39 -36.47
C ILE A 22 2.74 5.51 -35.64
N ALA A 23 3.56 4.68 -36.30
CA ALA A 23 4.51 3.80 -35.62
C ALA A 23 5.51 4.59 -34.77
N ALA A 24 6.01 5.73 -35.26
CA ALA A 24 6.93 6.58 -34.51
C ALA A 24 6.33 7.13 -33.19
N MET A 25 5.02 7.36 -33.14
CA MET A 25 4.33 7.82 -31.93
C MET A 25 3.97 6.67 -30.98
N VAL A 26 3.53 5.53 -31.53
CA VAL A 26 2.96 4.42 -30.74
C VAL A 26 4.04 3.48 -30.17
N VAL A 27 5.14 3.23 -30.89
CA VAL A 27 6.16 2.29 -30.45
C VAL A 27 6.87 2.71 -29.15
N PRO A 28 7.26 3.98 -28.94
CA PRO A 28 7.89 4.41 -27.70
C PRO A 28 7.00 4.25 -26.47
N THR A 29 5.69 4.53 -26.60
CA THR A 29 4.74 4.45 -25.48
C THR A 29 4.50 3.00 -25.08
N LEU A 30 4.27 2.10 -26.04
CA LEU A 30 4.14 0.66 -25.80
C LEU A 30 5.39 0.06 -25.14
N LYS A 31 6.60 0.42 -25.63
CA LYS A 31 7.85 -0.06 -25.05
C LYS A 31 8.00 0.37 -23.59
N SER A 32 7.69 1.63 -23.27
CA SER A 32 7.75 2.13 -21.89
C SER A 32 6.73 1.45 -20.96
N GLY A 33 5.53 1.14 -21.46
CA GLY A 33 4.48 0.46 -20.70
C GLY A 33 4.85 -0.98 -20.37
N ILE A 34 5.36 -1.73 -21.34
CA ILE A 34 5.81 -3.12 -21.14
C ILE A 34 6.97 -3.18 -20.15
N LEU A 35 7.94 -2.26 -20.25
CA LEU A 35 9.05 -2.19 -19.32
C LEU A 35 8.58 -1.90 -17.89
N ARG A 36 7.68 -0.93 -17.69
CA ARG A 36 7.10 -0.66 -16.37
C ARG A 36 6.34 -1.87 -15.80
N GLY A 37 5.56 -2.55 -16.64
CA GLY A 37 4.86 -3.78 -16.26
C GLY A 37 5.83 -4.86 -15.78
N LYS A 38 6.90 -5.11 -16.55
CA LYS A 38 7.96 -6.07 -16.17
C LYS A 38 8.70 -5.65 -14.91
N MET A 39 9.01 -4.37 -14.71
CA MET A 39 9.64 -3.89 -13.47
C MET A 39 8.73 -4.10 -12.25
N SER A 40 7.41 -3.91 -12.41
CA SER A 40 6.43 -4.18 -11.35
C SER A 40 6.38 -5.68 -11.01
N GLU A 41 6.30 -6.52 -12.04
CA GLU A 41 6.31 -7.98 -11.90
C GLU A 41 7.63 -8.48 -11.27
N ALA A 42 8.76 -7.88 -11.61
CA ALA A 42 10.06 -8.24 -11.04
C ALA A 42 10.13 -7.93 -9.54
N ARG A 43 9.62 -6.78 -9.11
CA ARG A 43 9.49 -6.44 -7.68
C ARG A 43 8.57 -7.43 -6.95
N ALA A 44 7.46 -7.81 -7.56
CA ALA A 44 6.53 -8.80 -6.98
C ALA A 44 7.19 -10.18 -6.87
N THR A 45 7.95 -10.61 -7.89
CA THR A 45 8.75 -11.83 -7.85
C THR A 45 9.76 -11.79 -6.71
N LEU A 46 10.55 -10.72 -6.56
CA LEU A 46 11.53 -10.61 -5.47
C LEU A 46 10.88 -10.71 -4.08
N GLN A 47 9.68 -10.15 -3.88
CA GLN A 47 8.93 -10.31 -2.64
C GLN A 47 8.45 -11.74 -2.43
N ALA A 48 7.91 -12.39 -3.47
CA ALA A 48 7.50 -13.79 -3.38
C ALA A 48 8.70 -14.69 -3.02
N VAL A 49 9.88 -14.40 -3.56
CA VAL A 49 11.13 -15.09 -3.18
C VAL A 49 11.50 -14.78 -1.73
N ARG A 50 11.48 -13.51 -1.31
CA ARG A 50 11.74 -13.11 0.09
C ARG A 50 10.83 -13.86 1.06
N ASP A 51 9.52 -13.84 0.81
CA ASP A 51 8.52 -14.45 1.67
C ASP A 51 8.63 -15.97 1.64
N GLY A 52 8.94 -16.56 0.49
CA GLY A 52 9.29 -17.98 0.37
C GLY A 52 10.52 -18.35 1.19
N VAL A 53 11.58 -17.54 1.17
CA VAL A 53 12.79 -17.76 1.97
C VAL A 53 12.47 -17.72 3.47
N ILE A 54 11.66 -16.74 3.89
CA ILE A 54 11.18 -16.62 5.27
C ILE A 54 10.31 -17.82 5.65
N GLY A 55 9.37 -18.24 4.79
CA GLY A 55 8.49 -19.38 5.03
C GLY A 55 9.25 -20.71 5.13
N VAL A 56 10.26 -20.91 4.28
CA VAL A 56 11.17 -22.06 4.39
C VAL A 56 11.93 -22.03 5.72
N ALA A 57 12.40 -20.86 6.15
CA ALA A 57 13.06 -20.72 7.45
C ALA A 57 12.09 -21.03 8.61
N GLN A 58 10.86 -20.52 8.57
CA GLN A 58 9.83 -20.84 9.56
C GLN A 58 9.54 -22.34 9.65
N ALA A 59 9.53 -23.04 8.51
CA ALA A 59 9.32 -24.48 8.46
C ALA A 59 10.56 -25.29 8.93
N ASN A 60 11.75 -24.69 8.86
CA ASN A 60 13.03 -25.36 9.11
C ASN A 60 13.74 -24.81 10.35
N SER A 61 13.07 -24.82 11.49
CA SER A 61 13.64 -24.40 12.79
C SER A 61 14.27 -23.00 12.76
N ARG A 62 13.68 -22.08 11.99
CA ARG A 62 14.11 -20.68 11.81
C ARG A 62 15.49 -20.56 11.15
N ILE A 63 15.92 -21.58 10.41
CA ILE A 63 17.20 -21.58 9.67
C ILE A 63 16.93 -21.15 8.23
N LEU A 64 17.55 -20.04 7.81
CA LEU A 64 17.47 -19.58 6.42
C LEU A 64 18.01 -20.65 5.46
N PRO A 65 17.37 -20.88 4.31
CA PRO A 65 17.89 -21.80 3.30
C PRO A 65 19.25 -21.32 2.76
N ALA A 66 20.15 -22.23 2.39
CA ALA A 66 21.45 -21.85 1.82
C ALA A 66 21.34 -21.36 0.36
N THR A 67 20.29 -21.78 -0.35
CA THR A 67 20.02 -21.47 -1.76
C THR A 67 18.51 -21.35 -1.99
N LEU A 68 18.10 -20.86 -3.16
CA LEU A 68 16.68 -20.83 -3.57
C LEU A 68 16.16 -22.17 -4.11
N ALA A 69 16.92 -23.27 -3.98
CA ALA A 69 16.48 -24.58 -4.47
C ALA A 69 15.12 -25.03 -3.88
N PRO A 70 14.81 -24.80 -2.58
CA PRO A 70 13.50 -25.14 -2.02
C PRO A 70 12.32 -24.37 -2.65
N LEU A 71 12.60 -23.24 -3.32
CA LEU A 71 11.61 -22.41 -4.01
C LEU A 71 11.56 -22.67 -5.52
N GLY A 72 12.28 -23.69 -6.02
CA GLY A 72 12.23 -24.08 -7.43
C GLY A 72 13.04 -23.17 -8.37
N ALA A 73 14.05 -22.45 -7.87
CA ALA A 73 14.91 -21.56 -8.66
C ALA A 73 14.12 -20.49 -9.46
N PRO A 74 13.43 -19.58 -8.76
CA PRO A 74 12.58 -18.57 -9.37
C PRO A 74 13.36 -17.67 -10.34
N LYS A 75 12.65 -17.17 -11.34
CA LYS A 75 13.19 -16.28 -12.39
C LYS A 75 12.43 -14.96 -12.43
N ASP A 76 13.10 -13.90 -12.84
CA ASP A 76 12.48 -12.60 -13.10
C ASP A 76 11.72 -12.58 -14.44
N PRO A 77 10.97 -11.49 -14.73
CA PRO A 77 10.18 -11.34 -15.97
C PRO A 77 11.00 -11.22 -17.26
N TRP A 78 12.32 -11.09 -17.16
CA TRP A 78 13.25 -11.15 -18.29
C TRP A 78 13.86 -12.53 -18.47
N GLY A 79 13.54 -13.48 -17.58
CA GLY A 79 13.94 -14.87 -17.64
C GLY A 79 15.24 -15.19 -16.91
N ASN A 80 15.80 -14.22 -16.17
CA ASN A 80 17.03 -14.38 -15.41
C ASN A 80 16.76 -15.04 -14.08
N ALA A 81 17.71 -15.82 -13.59
CA ALA A 81 17.60 -16.42 -12.26
C ALA A 81 17.66 -15.32 -11.19
N ILE A 82 16.74 -15.40 -10.22
CA ILE A 82 16.82 -14.54 -9.04
C ILE A 82 18.06 -14.90 -8.23
N ARG A 83 18.84 -13.88 -7.89
CA ARG A 83 20.03 -14.03 -7.05
C ARG A 83 19.60 -13.97 -5.59
N TYR A 84 20.24 -14.78 -4.77
CA TYR A 84 20.01 -14.84 -3.33
C TYR A 84 21.32 -15.02 -2.60
N ARG A 85 21.53 -14.19 -1.57
CA ARG A 85 22.66 -14.31 -0.65
C ARG A 85 22.13 -14.12 0.77
N ARG A 86 22.35 -15.11 1.63
CA ARG A 86 22.19 -14.96 3.08
C ARG A 86 23.52 -14.58 3.70
N ASP A 87 23.48 -13.94 4.85
CA ASP A 87 24.68 -13.59 5.59
C ASP A 87 25.41 -14.87 6.01
N PRO A 88 26.74 -14.95 5.81
CA PRO A 88 27.50 -16.15 6.11
C PRO A 88 27.46 -16.54 7.60
N ASN A 89 27.17 -15.61 8.51
CA ASN A 89 27.04 -15.90 9.94
C ASN A 89 25.65 -16.44 10.31
N LEU A 90 24.66 -16.35 9.42
CA LEU A 90 23.30 -16.89 9.62
C LEU A 90 23.17 -18.33 9.11
N THR A 91 23.94 -19.24 9.70
CA THR A 91 23.89 -20.68 9.38
C THR A 91 22.98 -21.50 10.29
N GLY A 92 22.61 -20.96 11.46
CA GLY A 92 21.74 -21.60 12.46
C GLY A 92 20.43 -20.85 12.68
N ASP A 93 19.81 -21.06 13.85
CA ASP A 93 18.59 -20.34 14.26
C ASP A 93 18.84 -18.83 14.23
N VAL A 94 18.07 -18.12 13.40
CA VAL A 94 18.11 -16.66 13.26
C VAL A 94 17.97 -15.94 14.61
N CYS A 95 17.23 -16.51 15.56
CA CYS A 95 16.96 -15.88 16.85
C CYS A 95 18.18 -15.87 17.77
N ALA A 96 19.07 -16.85 17.61
CA ALA A 96 20.32 -16.93 18.36
C ALA A 96 21.41 -16.02 17.80
N ALA A 97 21.27 -15.52 16.57
CA ALA A 97 22.26 -14.64 15.95
C ALA A 97 22.20 -13.23 16.55
N ASN A 98 23.32 -12.64 16.96
CA ASN A 98 23.32 -11.31 17.60
C ASN A 98 23.47 -10.15 16.60
N ALA A 99 24.18 -10.38 15.50
CA ALA A 99 24.47 -9.40 14.45
C ALA A 99 24.72 -10.14 13.14
N THR A 100 24.74 -9.39 12.03
CA THR A 100 25.24 -9.90 10.75
C THR A 100 26.39 -9.04 10.25
N SER A 101 27.12 -9.55 9.25
CA SER A 101 28.20 -8.80 8.59
C SER A 101 27.69 -8.00 7.38
N GLY A 102 26.51 -8.33 6.87
CA GLY A 102 25.95 -7.74 5.67
C GLY A 102 25.47 -6.30 5.83
N THR A 103 25.63 -5.54 4.76
CA THR A 103 25.16 -4.17 4.63
C THR A 103 24.35 -3.98 3.35
N PHE A 104 23.55 -2.91 3.27
CA PHE A 104 22.87 -2.54 2.04
C PHE A 104 23.02 -1.04 1.81
N VAL A 105 23.51 -0.65 0.63
CA VAL A 105 23.61 0.74 0.23
C VAL A 105 22.42 1.10 -0.66
N SER A 106 21.53 1.95 -0.16
CA SER A 106 20.36 2.40 -0.91
C SER A 106 20.76 3.30 -2.09
N PRO A 107 19.85 3.57 -3.05
CA PRO A 107 20.10 4.52 -4.15
C PRO A 107 20.53 5.91 -3.68
N GLU A 108 20.09 6.33 -2.50
CA GLU A 108 20.41 7.61 -1.86
C GLU A 108 21.81 7.63 -1.21
N GLY A 109 22.55 6.53 -1.32
CA GLY A 109 23.93 6.40 -0.81
C GLY A 109 24.01 6.03 0.67
N GLN A 110 22.90 5.66 1.31
CA GLN A 110 22.89 5.29 2.71
C GLN A 110 23.23 3.82 2.93
N THR A 111 24.15 3.56 3.86
CA THR A 111 24.47 2.20 4.31
C THR A 111 23.55 1.77 5.46
N ILE A 112 22.78 0.71 5.24
CA ILE A 112 21.98 -0.03 6.22
C ILE A 112 22.83 -1.21 6.70
N ALA A 113 22.99 -1.36 8.02
CA ALA A 113 23.74 -2.46 8.61
C ALA A 113 22.81 -3.65 8.97
N ASP A 114 23.43 -4.74 9.44
CA ASP A 114 22.76 -5.95 9.90
C ASP A 114 21.81 -6.58 8.86
N VAL A 115 22.22 -6.63 7.60
CA VAL A 115 21.47 -7.31 6.53
C VAL A 115 21.61 -8.83 6.70
N ALA A 116 20.47 -9.51 6.84
CA ALA A 116 20.37 -10.95 7.01
C ALA A 116 20.40 -11.71 5.68
N PHE A 117 19.69 -11.20 4.68
CA PHE A 117 19.80 -11.72 3.32
C PHE A 117 19.34 -10.68 2.29
N VAL A 118 19.73 -10.91 1.04
CA VAL A 118 19.32 -10.12 -0.12
C VAL A 118 18.78 -11.03 -1.21
N VAL A 119 17.79 -10.54 -1.95
CA VAL A 119 17.31 -11.12 -3.20
C VAL A 119 17.40 -10.07 -4.30
N ALA A 120 17.84 -10.44 -5.49
CA ALA A 120 18.08 -9.49 -6.57
C ALA A 120 17.73 -10.01 -7.96
N SER A 121 17.36 -9.08 -8.84
CA SER A 121 17.12 -9.27 -10.28
C SER A 121 18.08 -8.38 -11.05
N SER A 122 18.68 -8.95 -12.10
CA SER A 122 19.64 -8.30 -13.00
C SER A 122 18.99 -7.40 -14.08
N GLY A 123 17.74 -7.00 -13.86
CA GLY A 123 17.06 -6.04 -14.72
C GLY A 123 16.86 -6.44 -16.20
N PRO A 124 16.41 -5.48 -17.02
CA PRO A 124 16.22 -5.63 -18.47
C PRO A 124 17.49 -5.66 -19.31
N ASP A 125 18.62 -5.16 -18.81
CA ASP A 125 19.88 -5.14 -19.56
C ASP A 125 20.76 -6.39 -19.33
N PHE A 126 20.34 -7.25 -18.39
CA PHE A 126 20.95 -8.54 -18.04
C PHE A 126 22.35 -8.40 -17.44
N GLN A 127 22.76 -7.18 -17.08
CA GLN A 127 24.03 -6.92 -16.45
C GLN A 127 23.87 -6.94 -14.93
N GLU A 128 24.99 -7.01 -14.24
CA GLU A 128 25.01 -6.90 -12.79
C GLU A 128 25.75 -5.61 -12.47
N ASP A 129 24.98 -4.54 -12.45
CA ASP A 129 25.47 -3.20 -12.19
C ASP A 129 25.47 -2.93 -10.68
N ALA A 130 24.58 -3.61 -9.95
CA ALA A 130 24.58 -3.70 -8.51
C ALA A 130 25.65 -4.67 -8.01
N ALA A 131 26.62 -4.15 -7.27
CA ALA A 131 27.63 -4.97 -6.59
C ALA A 131 26.98 -5.80 -5.48
N LEU A 132 26.51 -7.01 -5.80
CA LEU A 132 26.43 -8.11 -4.85
C LEU A 132 27.85 -8.63 -4.69
N ASN A 133 28.60 -8.03 -3.77
CA ASN A 133 29.93 -8.56 -3.47
C ASN A 133 29.78 -10.00 -2.96
N ALA A 134 30.88 -10.75 -2.83
CA ALA A 134 30.82 -12.15 -2.38
C ALA A 134 30.19 -12.36 -0.96
N SER A 135 29.68 -11.30 -0.32
CA SER A 135 28.92 -11.21 0.94
C SER A 135 27.47 -10.77 0.70
N THR A 136 26.71 -10.54 1.78
CA THR A 136 25.38 -9.91 1.78
C THR A 136 25.39 -8.41 1.51
N ASP A 137 26.55 -7.82 1.23
CA ASP A 137 26.71 -6.41 0.89
C ASP A 137 26.16 -6.12 -0.50
N ALA A 138 25.11 -5.31 -0.57
CA ALA A 138 24.45 -4.99 -1.84
C ALA A 138 24.26 -3.48 -2.02
N ARG A 139 24.48 -2.96 -3.23
CA ARG A 139 24.21 -1.57 -3.60
C ARG A 139 23.29 -1.54 -4.80
N GLN A 140 22.19 -0.80 -4.74
CA GLN A 140 21.30 -0.64 -5.88
C GLN A 140 21.94 0.27 -6.96
N ALA A 141 21.89 -0.15 -8.23
CA ALA A 141 22.44 0.60 -9.37
C ALA A 141 21.50 0.48 -10.58
N ASP A 142 21.36 1.57 -11.33
CA ASP A 142 20.68 1.69 -12.62
C ASP A 142 19.32 0.96 -12.73
N ASP A 143 19.25 -0.20 -13.37
CA ASP A 143 18.02 -0.97 -13.61
C ASP A 143 17.89 -2.27 -12.78
N ASP A 144 18.90 -2.57 -11.94
CA ASP A 144 18.89 -3.70 -11.01
C ASP A 144 17.91 -3.47 -9.86
N LEU A 145 17.17 -4.53 -9.53
CA LEU A 145 16.26 -4.54 -8.40
C LEU A 145 16.84 -5.40 -7.28
N ILE A 146 17.07 -4.79 -6.13
CA ILE A 146 17.52 -5.48 -4.92
C ILE A 146 16.51 -5.28 -3.81
N LEU A 147 16.19 -6.36 -3.11
CA LEU A 147 15.46 -6.33 -1.84
C LEU A 147 16.35 -6.92 -0.76
N ALA A 148 16.66 -6.11 0.26
CA ALA A 148 17.40 -6.52 1.44
C ALA A 148 16.48 -6.72 2.64
N VAL A 149 16.75 -7.74 3.46
CA VAL A 149 16.07 -8.01 4.73
C VAL A 149 17.07 -7.94 5.86
N THR A 150 16.81 -7.11 6.87
CA THR A 150 17.70 -6.96 8.04
C THR A 150 17.43 -8.03 9.10
N LEU A 151 18.44 -8.36 9.91
CA LEU A 151 18.32 -9.29 11.03
C LEU A 151 17.30 -8.82 12.08
N PRO A 152 17.25 -7.54 12.50
CA PRO A 152 16.19 -7.06 13.38
C PRO A 152 14.79 -7.31 12.80
N HIS A 153 14.56 -6.99 11.53
CA HIS A 153 13.29 -7.24 10.85
C HIS A 153 12.98 -8.75 10.75
N LEU A 154 13.97 -9.57 10.42
CA LEU A 154 13.77 -11.01 10.34
C LEU A 154 13.44 -11.63 11.69
N LYS A 155 14.02 -11.10 12.78
CA LYS A 155 13.71 -11.54 14.15
C LYS A 155 12.30 -11.15 14.58
N THR A 156 11.74 -10.03 14.14
CA THR A 156 10.33 -9.73 14.47
C THR A 156 9.38 -10.76 13.88
N ILE A 157 9.74 -11.35 12.74
CA ILE A 157 8.95 -12.35 12.03
C ILE A 157 9.20 -13.78 12.58
N LEU A 158 10.46 -14.14 12.86
CA LEU A 158 10.83 -15.51 13.23
C LEU A 158 10.94 -15.77 14.73
N CYS A 159 11.25 -14.74 15.54
CA CYS A 159 11.84 -14.90 16.87
C CYS A 159 11.01 -14.37 18.03
N ALA A 160 9.88 -13.72 17.75
CA ALA A 160 8.91 -13.53 18.79
C ALA A 160 8.51 -14.92 19.32
N ASP A 161 8.41 -15.07 20.66
CA ASP A 161 7.74 -16.22 21.29
C ASP A 161 6.24 -16.16 20.95
N ARG A 162 5.93 -16.34 19.67
CA ARG A 162 4.58 -16.34 19.15
C ARG A 162 4.36 -17.76 18.73
N ALA A 163 3.63 -18.48 19.58
CA ALA A 163 2.97 -19.71 19.21
C ALA A 163 2.48 -19.56 17.77
N LYS A 164 2.54 -20.63 16.97
CA LYS A 164 1.62 -20.78 15.85
C LYS A 164 0.23 -20.61 16.45
N GLY A 165 -0.26 -19.38 16.49
CA GLY A 165 -1.61 -19.07 16.91
C GLY A 165 -2.46 -19.92 15.99
N ALA A 166 -3.24 -20.82 16.56
CA ALA A 166 -4.30 -21.44 15.81
C ALA A 166 -5.02 -20.31 15.08
N GLN A 167 -5.14 -20.40 13.75
CA GLN A 167 -5.99 -19.50 12.98
C GLN A 167 -7.31 -19.44 13.74
N THR A 168 -7.66 -18.27 14.28
CA THR A 168 -8.94 -18.10 14.99
C THR A 168 -10.03 -18.47 13.99
N PRO A 169 -10.87 -19.48 14.26
CA PRO A 169 -11.98 -19.80 13.38
C PRO A 169 -12.88 -18.57 13.26
N GLY A 170 -13.13 -18.12 12.04
CA GLY A 170 -13.91 -16.92 11.76
C GLY A 170 -13.08 -15.85 11.05
N ALA A 171 -13.75 -15.06 10.22
CA ALA A 171 -13.13 -14.08 9.34
C ALA A 171 -12.61 -12.82 10.07
N LEU A 172 -12.17 -12.95 11.34
CA LEU A 172 -11.69 -11.87 12.21
C LEU A 172 -10.16 -11.94 12.39
N ALA A 173 -9.44 -10.93 11.92
CA ALA A 173 -8.07 -10.65 12.33
C ALA A 173 -8.07 -9.83 13.62
N THR A 174 -7.39 -10.35 14.65
CA THR A 174 -7.19 -9.63 15.92
C THR A 174 -5.98 -8.69 15.84
N TRP A 175 -5.79 -7.87 16.87
CA TRP A 175 -4.63 -6.99 16.95
C TRP A 175 -3.29 -7.74 16.94
N ASP A 176 -3.23 -8.87 17.65
CA ASP A 176 -2.03 -9.71 17.68
C ASP A 176 -1.75 -10.31 16.30
N ASP A 177 -2.80 -10.72 15.57
CA ASP A 177 -2.68 -11.20 14.20
C ASP A 177 -2.18 -10.11 13.25
N ILE A 178 -2.68 -8.88 13.40
CA ILE A 178 -2.26 -7.75 12.58
C ILE A 178 -0.80 -7.40 12.86
N LEU A 179 -0.38 -7.29 14.13
CA LEU A 179 1.02 -7.01 14.48
C LEU A 179 1.99 -8.14 14.07
N LEU A 180 1.49 -9.37 13.95
CA LEU A 180 2.23 -10.52 13.42
C LEU A 180 2.39 -10.46 11.90
N HIS A 181 1.31 -10.12 11.21
CA HIS A 181 1.19 -10.29 9.77
C HIS A 181 0.91 -8.97 9.09
N THR A 182 1.89 -8.09 9.14
CA THR A 182 1.85 -6.80 8.46
C THR A 182 3.24 -6.46 7.93
N ALA A 183 3.31 -5.90 6.73
CA ALA A 183 4.54 -5.42 6.11
C ALA A 183 4.49 -3.90 5.94
N ALA A 184 5.60 -3.24 6.28
CA ALA A 184 5.77 -1.80 6.08
C ALA A 184 6.56 -1.51 4.79
N VAL A 185 6.24 -0.39 4.16
CA VAL A 185 6.91 0.19 3.00
C VAL A 185 7.23 1.64 3.36
N THR A 186 8.47 2.08 3.18
CA THR A 186 8.90 3.43 3.57
C THR A 186 9.68 4.09 2.46
N SER A 187 9.59 5.42 2.37
CA SER A 187 10.30 6.24 1.37
C SER A 187 11.77 6.48 1.69
N GLY A 188 12.28 5.87 2.76
CA GLY A 188 13.58 6.19 3.32
C GLY A 188 14.03 5.16 4.34
N PRO A 189 15.23 5.35 4.89
CA PRO A 189 15.81 4.43 5.88
C PRO A 189 15.03 4.35 7.18
N ASN A 190 15.28 3.32 7.98
CA ASN A 190 14.94 3.27 9.41
C ASN A 190 13.45 3.45 9.75
N ASP A 191 12.55 2.79 9.02
CA ASP A 191 11.11 2.81 9.32
C ASP A 191 10.49 4.24 9.29
N LEU A 192 11.06 5.17 8.51
CA LEU A 192 10.55 6.54 8.40
C LEU A 192 9.28 6.60 7.55
N GLY A 193 8.21 7.15 8.12
CA GLY A 193 6.87 7.16 7.53
C GLY A 193 6.00 6.00 8.04
N ALA A 194 6.57 4.81 8.25
CA ALA A 194 5.85 3.66 8.80
C ALA A 194 6.77 2.70 9.56
N LYS A 195 6.39 2.40 10.81
CA LYS A 195 7.11 1.48 11.69
C LYS A 195 6.16 0.54 12.43
N ILE A 196 6.46 -0.75 12.39
CA ILE A 196 5.77 -1.76 13.20
C ILE A 196 6.59 -2.01 14.46
N THR A 197 5.98 -1.81 15.63
CA THR A 197 6.58 -2.14 16.93
C THR A 197 5.89 -3.37 17.51
N PRO A 198 6.42 -3.97 18.59
CA PRO A 198 5.77 -5.11 19.24
C PRO A 198 4.35 -4.83 19.76
N SER A 199 3.94 -3.56 19.90
CA SER A 199 2.66 -3.17 20.50
C SER A 199 1.91 -2.06 19.78
N SER A 200 2.42 -1.54 18.66
CA SER A 200 1.85 -0.43 17.91
C SER A 200 2.33 -0.41 16.48
N ILE A 201 1.57 0.25 15.62
CA ILE A 201 2.08 0.74 14.33
C ILE A 201 2.25 2.25 14.49
N VAL A 202 3.40 2.78 14.11
CA VAL A 202 3.70 4.21 14.16
C VAL A 202 3.81 4.73 12.73
N LEU A 203 3.09 5.79 12.42
CA LEU A 203 3.13 6.46 11.12
C LEU A 203 3.70 7.87 11.27
N GLY A 204 4.38 8.34 10.22
CA GLY A 204 5.04 9.65 10.18
C GLY A 204 6.49 9.65 10.69
N ILE A 205 7.01 10.87 10.92
CA ILE A 205 8.43 11.10 11.23
C ILE A 205 8.59 11.60 12.68
N PRO A 206 9.41 10.93 13.52
CA PRO A 206 9.74 11.38 14.87
C PRO A 206 10.70 12.59 14.89
N ASN A 207 10.69 13.36 15.98
CA ASN A 207 11.46 14.60 16.09
C ASN A 207 12.97 14.37 15.91
N GLY A 208 13.67 15.35 15.34
CA GLY A 208 15.13 15.29 15.16
C GLY A 208 15.63 14.40 14.02
N THR A 209 14.74 13.83 13.19
CA THR A 209 15.13 12.94 12.08
C THR A 209 15.24 13.69 10.74
N THR A 210 16.16 13.27 9.88
CA THR A 210 16.35 13.76 8.51
C THR A 210 16.29 12.58 7.52
N PRO A 211 15.63 12.70 6.35
CA PRO A 211 15.02 13.90 5.78
C PRO A 211 13.72 14.32 6.48
N ALA A 212 13.27 15.55 6.21
CA ALA A 212 12.08 16.12 6.86
C ALA A 212 10.74 15.64 6.29
N SER A 213 10.77 14.93 5.15
CA SER A 213 9.59 14.43 4.42
C SER A 213 9.71 12.94 4.13
N SER A 214 8.62 12.19 4.23
CA SER A 214 8.56 10.77 3.92
C SER A 214 7.16 10.34 3.49
N TYR A 215 7.05 9.10 3.01
CA TYR A 215 5.79 8.37 2.98
C TYR A 215 5.98 7.02 3.68
N GLY A 216 4.88 6.46 4.17
CA GLY A 216 4.84 5.14 4.78
C GLY A 216 3.55 4.42 4.43
N CYS A 217 3.63 3.12 4.15
CA CYS A 217 2.47 2.27 3.98
C CYS A 217 2.64 1.00 4.80
N VAL A 218 1.54 0.48 5.29
CA VAL A 218 1.49 -0.67 6.18
C VAL A 218 0.35 -1.55 5.72
N TRP A 219 0.65 -2.73 5.19
CA TRP A 219 -0.35 -3.63 4.62
C TRP A 219 -0.47 -4.93 5.41
N TYR A 220 -1.70 -5.36 5.68
CA TYR A 220 -1.97 -6.66 6.29
C TYR A 220 -1.54 -7.78 5.34
N THR A 221 -0.78 -8.74 5.85
CA THR A 221 -0.23 -9.89 5.11
C THR A 221 -0.69 -11.25 5.69
N GLY A 222 -1.67 -11.23 6.60
CA GLY A 222 -2.09 -12.44 7.30
C GLY A 222 -3.05 -13.33 6.53
N ASN A 223 -3.28 -14.51 7.09
CA ASN A 223 -4.23 -15.50 6.58
C ASN A 223 -5.48 -15.52 7.46
N LEU A 224 -6.66 -15.58 6.86
CA LEU A 224 -7.94 -15.71 7.55
C LEU A 224 -8.79 -16.75 6.86
N ASN A 225 -9.59 -17.48 7.63
CA ASN A 225 -10.59 -18.40 7.10
C ASN A 225 -11.98 -18.01 7.59
N ALA A 226 -12.98 -18.22 6.75
CA ALA A 226 -14.37 -18.21 7.15
C ALA A 226 -14.64 -19.31 8.20
N THR A 227 -15.78 -19.22 8.87
CA THR A 227 -16.29 -20.23 9.80
C THR A 227 -16.43 -21.59 9.13
N SER A 228 -16.73 -21.60 7.83
CA SER A 228 -16.79 -22.80 6.98
C SER A 228 -15.43 -23.45 6.70
N GLY A 229 -14.32 -22.82 7.10
CA GLY A 229 -12.95 -23.23 6.77
C GLY A 229 -12.47 -22.77 5.39
N THR A 230 -13.30 -22.07 4.62
CA THR A 230 -12.89 -21.50 3.33
C THR A 230 -11.93 -20.34 3.55
N PRO A 231 -10.78 -20.27 2.85
CA PRO A 231 -9.88 -19.12 2.96
C PRO A 231 -10.57 -17.81 2.56
N VAL A 232 -10.45 -16.81 3.43
CA VAL A 232 -10.92 -15.43 3.22
C VAL A 232 -9.75 -14.54 2.85
N CYS A 233 -8.64 -14.65 3.57
CA CYS A 233 -7.38 -13.97 3.23
C CYS A 233 -6.28 -15.00 3.06
N THR A 234 -5.51 -14.88 1.98
CA THR A 234 -4.28 -15.64 1.78
C THR A 234 -3.13 -14.67 1.55
N ASN A 235 -2.18 -14.61 2.48
CA ASN A 235 -1.06 -13.68 2.49
C ASN A 235 -1.50 -12.23 2.29
N GLY A 236 -2.54 -11.77 3.00
CA GLY A 236 -3.06 -10.41 2.88
C GLY A 236 -3.98 -10.14 1.69
N ASN A 237 -4.01 -11.03 0.69
CA ASN A 237 -4.96 -10.96 -0.41
C ASN A 237 -6.32 -11.48 0.06
N CYS A 238 -7.23 -10.56 0.35
CA CYS A 238 -8.49 -10.84 1.02
C CYS A 238 -9.69 -10.73 0.09
N THR A 239 -10.53 -11.76 0.05
CA THR A 239 -11.81 -11.70 -0.69
C THR A 239 -12.75 -10.73 0.00
N LEU A 240 -13.16 -9.67 -0.71
CA LEU A 240 -14.00 -8.62 -0.15
C LEU A 240 -15.45 -9.10 0.05
N GLY A 241 -15.95 -10.03 -0.78
CA GLY A 241 -17.27 -10.64 -0.60
C GLY A 241 -18.39 -9.60 -0.48
N LYS A 242 -19.08 -9.60 0.67
CA LYS A 242 -20.15 -8.64 1.02
C LYS A 242 -19.64 -7.31 1.57
N GLY A 243 -18.34 -7.20 1.87
CA GLY A 243 -17.76 -6.02 2.48
C GLY A 243 -16.63 -6.30 3.47
N LEU A 244 -16.28 -5.26 4.22
CA LEU A 244 -15.26 -5.26 5.26
C LEU A 244 -15.76 -4.45 6.45
N ARG A 245 -15.43 -4.91 7.66
CA ARG A 245 -15.53 -4.10 8.87
C ARG A 245 -14.14 -3.98 9.48
N ALA A 246 -13.75 -2.78 9.87
CA ALA A 246 -12.47 -2.50 10.49
C ALA A 246 -12.69 -1.65 11.74
N TYR A 247 -11.86 -1.91 12.75
CA TYR A 247 -11.75 -1.09 13.94
C TYR A 247 -10.28 -0.81 14.19
N PHE A 248 -9.95 0.38 14.66
CA PHE A 248 -8.64 0.69 15.21
C PHE A 248 -8.73 1.90 16.12
N THR A 249 -7.68 2.11 16.91
CA THR A 249 -7.50 3.31 17.71
C THR A 249 -6.23 4.01 17.28
N PHE A 250 -6.19 5.34 17.38
CA PHE A 250 -4.96 6.09 17.18
C PHE A 250 -4.78 7.22 18.17
N THR A 251 -3.53 7.63 18.40
CA THR A 251 -3.17 8.91 19.00
C THR A 251 -2.37 9.72 17.97
N VAL A 252 -2.39 11.05 18.08
CA VAL A 252 -1.57 11.93 17.25
C VAL A 252 -0.75 12.86 18.13
N GLU A 253 0.55 12.90 17.86
CA GLU A 253 1.52 13.78 18.53
C GLU A 253 2.04 14.79 17.51
N LYS A 254 1.98 16.08 17.85
CA LYS A 254 2.60 17.15 17.07
C LYS A 254 4.11 17.11 17.26
N VAL A 255 4.78 16.72 16.18
CA VAL A 255 6.25 16.59 16.15
C VAL A 255 6.91 17.74 15.40
N GLY A 256 6.18 18.43 14.54
CA GLY A 256 6.54 19.71 13.92
C GLY A 256 5.36 20.69 13.98
N ASP A 257 5.60 21.99 13.84
CA ASP A 257 4.54 23.00 13.87
C ASP A 257 4.43 23.71 12.51
N PRO A 258 3.24 23.74 11.87
CA PRO A 258 2.00 23.04 12.23
C PRO A 258 2.10 21.50 12.14
N LEU A 259 1.11 20.79 12.72
CA LEU A 259 0.90 19.36 12.50
C LEU A 259 0.52 19.12 11.03
N ALA A 260 1.10 18.09 10.39
CA ALA A 260 0.77 17.68 9.03
C ALA A 260 1.34 16.27 8.74
N ASP A 261 0.89 15.59 7.68
CA ASP A 261 -0.20 15.96 6.77
C ASP A 261 -1.47 15.14 7.03
N GLY A 262 -1.31 13.95 7.60
CA GLY A 262 -2.40 13.03 7.88
C GLY A 262 -2.05 11.58 7.52
N PHE A 263 -3.03 10.71 7.60
CA PHE A 263 -2.91 9.32 7.18
C PHE A 263 -4.25 8.81 6.64
N THR A 264 -4.23 7.66 5.99
CA THR A 264 -5.44 6.98 5.53
C THR A 264 -5.52 5.55 6.05
N PHE A 265 -6.74 5.06 6.24
CA PHE A 265 -7.03 3.64 6.23
C PHE A 265 -7.49 3.26 4.82
N ALA A 266 -6.69 2.47 4.11
CA ALA A 266 -6.86 2.20 2.69
C ALA A 266 -7.31 0.76 2.44
N VAL A 267 -8.19 0.60 1.45
CA VAL A 267 -8.63 -0.67 0.87
C VAL A 267 -8.46 -0.58 -0.64
N VAL A 268 -7.58 -1.40 -1.18
CA VAL A 268 -7.08 -1.27 -2.56
C VAL A 268 -7.21 -2.59 -3.30
N SER A 269 -7.46 -2.56 -4.60
CA SER A 269 -7.56 -3.78 -5.41
C SER A 269 -6.25 -4.58 -5.38
N ALA A 270 -6.33 -5.85 -4.97
CA ALA A 270 -5.18 -6.76 -4.99
C ALA A 270 -4.80 -7.19 -6.42
N ALA A 271 -5.68 -6.97 -7.40
CA ALA A 271 -5.39 -7.25 -8.81
C ALA A 271 -4.46 -6.21 -9.44
N THR A 272 -4.40 -5.00 -8.86
CA THR A 272 -3.64 -3.86 -9.39
C THR A 272 -2.56 -3.36 -8.44
N ASN A 273 -2.54 -3.86 -7.19
CA ASN A 273 -1.61 -3.44 -6.15
C ASN A 273 -0.90 -4.63 -5.51
N THR A 274 0.22 -4.33 -4.85
CA THR A 274 0.98 -5.30 -4.04
C THR A 274 1.19 -4.73 -2.64
N HIS A 275 1.71 -5.53 -1.70
CA HIS A 275 2.12 -5.03 -0.39
C HIS A 275 3.31 -4.07 -0.43
N GLN A 276 3.81 -3.68 -1.61
CA GLN A 276 4.77 -2.58 -1.78
C GLN A 276 4.12 -1.32 -2.35
N SER A 277 2.84 -1.37 -2.72
CA SER A 277 2.15 -0.22 -3.28
C SER A 277 2.09 0.89 -2.23
N CYS A 278 2.73 2.01 -2.53
CA CYS A 278 2.71 3.19 -1.67
C CYS A 278 2.71 4.45 -2.51
N GLY A 279 2.07 5.50 -2.02
CA GLY A 279 1.93 6.78 -2.68
C GLY A 279 3.13 7.70 -2.46
N GLY A 280 2.86 8.99 -2.57
CA GLY A 280 3.79 10.09 -2.35
C GLY A 280 3.75 10.63 -0.93
N LYS A 281 4.69 11.52 -0.66
CA LYS A 281 4.89 12.19 0.63
C LYS A 281 3.93 13.38 0.80
N GLY A 282 3.91 13.96 2.00
CA GLY A 282 3.08 15.13 2.30
C GLY A 282 1.60 14.86 2.04
N SER A 283 0.91 15.82 1.41
CA SER A 283 -0.52 15.78 1.10
C SER A 283 -0.98 14.61 0.20
N ALA A 284 -0.07 13.80 -0.35
CA ALA A 284 -0.43 12.54 -1.00
C ALA A 284 -0.78 11.42 -0.01
N LEU A 285 -0.46 11.61 1.28
CA LEU A 285 -0.74 10.71 2.40
C LEU A 285 -0.31 9.25 2.18
N GLY A 286 0.69 8.99 1.34
CA GLY A 286 1.06 7.64 0.91
C GLY A 286 -0.08 6.89 0.18
N TYR A 287 -1.22 7.53 -0.08
CA TYR A 287 -2.39 6.95 -0.72
C TYR A 287 -2.43 7.30 -2.21
N ALA A 288 -2.03 8.52 -2.56
CA ALA A 288 -1.96 8.99 -3.94
C ALA A 288 -0.56 9.36 -4.39
N SER A 289 -0.42 9.74 -5.66
CA SER A 289 0.81 10.36 -6.16
C SER A 289 0.60 11.86 -6.35
N THR A 290 1.59 12.64 -5.94
CA THR A 290 1.63 14.09 -6.12
C THR A 290 2.60 14.41 -7.25
N PHE A 291 2.09 14.72 -8.45
CA PHE A 291 2.92 15.12 -9.59
C PHE A 291 2.76 16.61 -9.83
N ASN A 292 3.76 17.39 -9.37
CA ASN A 292 4.16 18.76 -9.77
C ASN A 292 4.99 19.49 -8.68
N GLN A 293 5.31 18.84 -7.56
CA GLN A 293 6.27 19.38 -6.58
C GLN A 293 7.69 18.85 -6.90
N PRO A 294 8.73 19.69 -6.90
CA PRO A 294 10.11 19.22 -6.98
C PRO A 294 10.43 18.25 -5.82
N GLY A 295 10.96 17.07 -6.13
CA GLY A 295 11.32 16.02 -5.15
C GLY A 295 10.17 15.08 -4.79
N ASP A 296 9.08 15.09 -5.56
CA ASP A 296 7.99 14.12 -5.45
C ASP A 296 8.24 12.90 -6.34
N ASP A 297 9.29 12.18 -5.97
CA ASP A 297 9.74 11.00 -6.68
C ASP A 297 8.99 9.80 -6.11
N GLY A 298 7.65 9.78 -6.17
CA GLY A 298 6.91 8.60 -5.73
C GLY A 298 7.50 7.36 -6.39
N VAL A 299 8.17 6.51 -5.61
CA VAL A 299 8.94 5.39 -6.15
C VAL A 299 7.95 4.26 -6.36
N PRO A 300 7.79 3.76 -7.61
CA PRO A 300 6.91 2.63 -7.86
C PRO A 300 7.21 1.44 -6.94
N PRO A 301 6.18 0.67 -6.53
CA PRO A 301 4.83 0.74 -7.08
C PRO A 301 3.91 1.75 -6.37
N PHE A 302 3.14 2.52 -7.14
CA PHE A 302 2.09 3.41 -6.64
C PHE A 302 0.88 2.62 -6.14
N VAL A 303 0.02 3.26 -5.34
CA VAL A 303 -1.33 2.76 -5.10
C VAL A 303 -2.22 3.08 -6.30
N LEU A 304 -2.56 2.04 -7.05
CA LEU A 304 -3.34 2.10 -8.28
C LEU A 304 -4.84 1.85 -8.03
N PRO A 305 -5.72 2.41 -8.89
CA PRO A 305 -7.13 2.07 -8.91
C PRO A 305 -7.44 0.59 -9.18
N PRO A 306 -8.65 0.11 -8.83
CA PRO A 306 -9.61 0.79 -7.95
C PRO A 306 -9.12 0.77 -6.48
N LYS A 307 -9.38 1.87 -5.77
CA LYS A 307 -8.94 2.07 -4.38
C LYS A 307 -9.94 2.93 -3.61
N MET A 308 -10.08 2.71 -2.31
CA MET A 308 -10.87 3.56 -1.43
C MET A 308 -10.16 3.72 -0.11
N ALA A 309 -10.34 4.85 0.54
CA ALA A 309 -9.77 5.08 1.85
C ALA A 309 -10.66 5.95 2.74
N VAL A 310 -10.43 5.86 4.04
CA VAL A 310 -10.88 6.85 5.01
C VAL A 310 -9.66 7.66 5.42
N GLU A 311 -9.72 8.97 5.19
CA GLU A 311 -8.65 9.91 5.46
C GLU A 311 -8.84 10.60 6.81
N PHE A 312 -7.70 10.87 7.46
CA PHE A 312 -7.55 11.69 8.65
C PHE A 312 -6.48 12.73 8.33
N ASP A 313 -6.93 13.89 7.86
CA ASP A 313 -6.08 14.99 7.41
C ASP A 313 -5.91 16.02 8.54
N PHE A 314 -4.66 16.33 8.86
CA PHE A 314 -4.31 17.28 9.92
C PHE A 314 -3.83 18.63 9.40
N TYR A 315 -3.82 18.83 8.08
CA TYR A 315 -3.25 20.00 7.47
C TYR A 315 -3.98 20.43 6.21
N THR A 316 -4.78 21.50 6.33
CA THR A 316 -5.44 22.06 5.17
C THR A 316 -4.49 22.87 4.30
N SER A 317 -4.55 22.63 3.00
CA SER A 317 -3.98 23.45 1.96
C SER A 317 -5.07 23.91 0.98
N GLY A 318 -5.18 25.22 0.75
CA GLY A 318 -6.15 25.76 -0.21
C GLY A 318 -5.96 25.28 -1.66
N GLY A 319 -4.83 24.64 -1.96
CA GLY A 319 -4.45 24.12 -3.29
C GLY A 319 -4.97 22.71 -3.61
N PHE A 320 -5.32 21.90 -2.60
CA PHE A 320 -5.84 20.54 -2.78
C PHE A 320 -7.32 20.40 -2.38
N ASN A 321 -7.98 21.55 -2.18
CA ASN A 321 -9.42 21.67 -1.97
C ASN A 321 -9.98 21.06 -0.68
N ASP A 322 -9.13 20.91 0.33
CA ASP A 322 -9.52 20.70 1.72
C ASP A 322 -10.64 21.66 2.13
N PRO A 323 -11.52 21.27 3.06
CA PRO A 323 -12.59 22.14 3.52
C PRO A 323 -12.01 23.50 3.95
N GLY A 324 -12.30 24.53 3.16
CA GLY A 324 -11.74 25.87 3.38
C GLY A 324 -11.91 26.39 4.82
N SER A 325 -10.89 27.15 5.25
CA SER A 325 -10.48 27.59 6.60
C SER A 325 -9.83 26.49 7.45
N HIS A 326 -8.49 26.41 7.43
CA HIS A 326 -7.55 25.95 8.49
C HIS A 326 -8.05 24.94 9.54
N LEU A 327 -8.74 23.87 9.15
CA LEU A 327 -9.28 22.89 10.09
C LEU A 327 -9.00 21.48 9.60
N ASP A 328 -8.34 20.68 10.44
CA ASP A 328 -8.21 19.24 10.30
C ASP A 328 -9.56 18.61 9.95
N HIS A 329 -9.54 17.52 9.17
CA HIS A 329 -10.77 16.91 8.72
C HIS A 329 -10.67 15.40 8.53
N LEU A 330 -11.84 14.78 8.36
CA LEU A 330 -11.95 13.38 7.97
C LEU A 330 -12.69 13.31 6.63
N GLY A 331 -12.24 12.40 5.78
CA GLY A 331 -12.74 12.23 4.42
C GLY A 331 -12.92 10.77 4.04
N ILE A 332 -13.74 10.50 3.03
CA ILE A 332 -13.65 9.26 2.25
C ILE A 332 -12.91 9.66 0.98
N ALA A 333 -11.88 8.92 0.59
CA ALA A 333 -11.14 9.17 -0.63
C ALA A 333 -11.37 8.02 -1.62
N TYR A 334 -11.55 8.36 -2.89
CA TYR A 334 -11.58 7.40 -4.00
C TYR A 334 -10.48 7.77 -5.00
N TRP A 335 -10.53 7.20 -6.21
CA TRP A 335 -9.68 7.59 -7.31
C TRP A 335 -10.51 8.32 -8.35
N GLY A 336 -9.92 9.31 -9.03
CA GLY A 336 -10.62 10.10 -10.04
C GLY A 336 -9.73 10.57 -11.19
N ASN A 337 -10.36 10.95 -12.30
CA ASN A 337 -9.71 11.55 -13.48
C ASN A 337 -9.80 13.08 -13.43
N ASN A 338 -8.67 13.77 -13.45
CA ASN A 338 -8.63 15.23 -13.61
C ASN A 338 -8.65 15.58 -15.11
N THR A 339 -9.70 16.29 -15.55
CA THR A 339 -9.84 16.72 -16.95
C THR A 339 -8.60 17.47 -17.44
N GLY A 340 -8.09 17.06 -18.61
CA GLY A 340 -6.86 17.63 -19.22
C GLY A 340 -5.57 16.83 -18.96
N SER A 341 -5.61 15.81 -18.11
CA SER A 341 -4.54 14.81 -17.98
C SER A 341 -5.10 13.42 -18.24
N SER A 342 -4.62 12.76 -19.30
CA SER A 342 -5.07 11.44 -19.75
C SER A 342 -4.54 10.29 -18.88
N ASP A 343 -4.62 10.40 -17.55
CA ASP A 343 -3.77 9.60 -16.65
C ASP A 343 -4.58 8.79 -15.61
N LEU A 344 -5.40 7.87 -16.11
CA LEU A 344 -5.93 6.73 -15.33
C LEU A 344 -4.80 5.79 -14.85
N ASP A 345 -3.58 5.96 -15.34
CA ASP A 345 -2.43 5.08 -15.13
C ASP A 345 -1.57 5.42 -13.88
N ARG A 346 -1.83 6.53 -13.16
CA ARG A 346 -0.82 7.10 -12.22
C ARG A 346 -1.26 7.49 -10.82
N GLY A 347 -2.37 6.95 -10.32
CA GLY A 347 -2.61 6.90 -8.86
C GLY A 347 -2.93 8.23 -8.15
N LYS A 348 -3.44 9.25 -8.86
CA LYS A 348 -4.01 10.45 -8.22
C LYS A 348 -5.27 10.09 -7.41
N ASP A 349 -5.52 10.79 -6.32
CA ASP A 349 -6.75 10.76 -5.52
C ASP A 349 -7.53 12.07 -5.66
N ASP A 350 -8.80 12.03 -5.27
CA ASP A 350 -9.71 13.16 -5.39
C ASP A 350 -10.45 13.41 -4.08
N LEU A 351 -10.03 14.44 -3.33
CA LEU A 351 -10.82 15.00 -2.23
C LEU A 351 -11.47 16.35 -2.60
N LYS A 352 -11.13 16.93 -3.76
CA LYS A 352 -12.04 17.72 -4.62
C LYS A 352 -11.37 18.12 -5.94
N HIS A 353 -12.05 17.87 -7.05
CA HIS A 353 -11.97 18.70 -8.25
C HIS A 353 -13.38 18.97 -8.79
N ASN A 354 -13.70 20.24 -8.98
CA ASN A 354 -15.03 20.75 -9.31
C ASN A 354 -15.44 20.42 -10.76
N PHE A 355 -15.71 19.15 -11.11
CA PHE A 355 -16.20 18.79 -12.45
C PHE A 355 -16.97 17.46 -12.49
N THR A 356 -17.94 17.37 -13.40
CA THR A 356 -18.78 16.19 -13.66
C THR A 356 -17.96 14.98 -14.14
N PRO A 357 -18.19 13.76 -13.61
CA PRO A 357 -17.49 12.56 -14.05
C PRO A 357 -17.80 12.28 -15.53
N SER A 358 -16.79 12.20 -16.38
CA SER A 358 -16.97 11.82 -17.80
C SER A 358 -16.41 10.44 -18.15
N ASP A 359 -16.07 9.59 -17.18
CA ASP A 359 -15.48 8.28 -17.45
C ASP A 359 -15.78 7.17 -16.43
N GLY A 360 -17.00 7.08 -15.90
CA GLY A 360 -17.38 5.92 -15.06
C GLY A 360 -16.61 5.76 -13.73
N SER A 361 -15.77 6.73 -13.37
CA SER A 361 -15.23 6.92 -12.02
C SER A 361 -16.36 7.32 -11.05
N PRO A 362 -16.36 6.84 -9.80
CA PRO A 362 -17.41 7.17 -8.85
C PRO A 362 -17.36 8.66 -8.46
N PRO A 363 -18.52 9.31 -8.23
CA PRO A 363 -18.58 10.73 -7.85
C PRO A 363 -18.08 10.97 -6.41
N HIS A 364 -17.60 12.18 -6.13
CA HIS A 364 -16.99 12.58 -4.86
C HIS A 364 -17.87 12.38 -3.61
N PRO A 365 -17.28 12.03 -2.47
CA PRO A 365 -17.89 12.16 -1.15
C PRO A 365 -17.78 13.58 -0.59
N ASN A 366 -18.80 14.00 0.16
CA ASN A 366 -18.75 15.24 0.92
C ASN A 366 -17.79 15.06 2.10
N SER A 367 -16.78 15.93 2.25
CA SER A 367 -16.06 16.07 3.51
C SER A 367 -17.00 16.61 4.58
N VAL A 368 -16.93 16.07 5.80
CA VAL A 368 -17.75 16.59 6.91
C VAL A 368 -17.04 17.78 7.55
N ARG A 369 -17.61 18.96 7.31
CA ARG A 369 -17.27 20.21 8.00
C ARG A 369 -17.97 20.24 9.35
N SER A 370 -17.23 20.47 10.43
CA SER A 370 -17.78 21.15 11.59
C SER A 370 -17.06 22.48 11.79
N SER A 371 -17.80 23.48 12.25
CA SER A 371 -17.37 24.86 12.37
C SER A 371 -16.25 25.03 13.40
N ASN A 372 -15.12 25.63 12.99
CA ASN A 372 -14.10 26.27 13.85
C ASN A 372 -13.47 25.44 15.00
N GLN A 373 -13.25 24.13 14.86
CA GLN A 373 -12.61 23.33 15.91
C GLN A 373 -11.53 22.36 15.38
N THR A 374 -10.38 22.29 16.04
CA THR A 374 -9.35 21.24 15.84
C THR A 374 -9.90 19.91 16.38
N TYR A 375 -10.01 18.88 15.55
CA TYR A 375 -10.57 17.57 15.95
C TYR A 375 -9.63 16.80 16.87
N PHE A 376 -8.33 17.04 16.71
CA PHE A 376 -7.31 16.20 17.29
C PHE A 376 -6.56 16.94 18.39
N ASP A 377 -6.44 16.26 19.52
CA ASP A 377 -5.50 16.62 20.57
C ASP A 377 -4.12 16.14 20.11
N GLU A 378 -3.24 17.11 19.86
CA GLU A 378 -1.92 16.87 19.28
C GLU A 378 -0.86 16.48 20.34
N THR A 379 -1.26 16.14 21.57
CA THR A 379 -0.30 15.79 22.64
C THR A 379 0.18 14.35 22.58
N GLY A 380 -0.46 13.51 21.77
CA GLY A 380 -0.22 12.07 21.71
C GLY A 380 -0.89 11.27 22.84
N THR A 381 -1.70 11.92 23.68
CA THR A 381 -2.30 11.29 24.88
C THR A 381 -3.76 10.87 24.70
N VAL A 382 -4.52 11.59 23.87
CA VAL A 382 -5.92 11.26 23.59
C VAL A 382 -5.99 10.15 22.56
N THR A 383 -6.77 9.11 22.87
CA THR A 383 -6.98 7.96 21.98
C THR A 383 -8.32 8.07 21.28
N TYR A 384 -8.28 7.99 19.95
CA TYR A 384 -9.46 8.09 19.07
C TYR A 384 -9.84 6.70 18.54
N PRO A 385 -10.94 6.11 19.01
CA PRO A 385 -11.50 4.90 18.42
C PRO A 385 -12.22 5.18 17.11
N VAL A 386 -11.95 4.36 16.10
CA VAL A 386 -12.51 4.46 14.76
C VAL A 386 -13.09 3.11 14.35
N ARG A 387 -14.30 3.14 13.79
CA ARG A 387 -14.89 1.99 13.09
C ARG A 387 -15.22 2.37 11.66
N VAL A 388 -14.87 1.50 10.72
CA VAL A 388 -15.18 1.64 9.29
C VAL A 388 -15.94 0.40 8.84
N GLU A 389 -17.07 0.56 8.15
CA GLU A 389 -17.76 -0.53 7.47
C GLU A 389 -17.96 -0.21 6.00
N ILE A 390 -17.47 -1.08 5.13
CA ILE A 390 -17.69 -1.03 3.68
C ILE A 390 -18.66 -2.15 3.35
N LEU A 391 -19.84 -1.80 2.86
CA LEU A 391 -20.82 -2.73 2.32
C LEU A 391 -20.66 -2.81 0.81
N ARG A 392 -20.73 -4.02 0.25
CA ARG A 392 -20.60 -4.29 -1.18
C ARG A 392 -21.75 -5.15 -1.69
N ASN A 393 -22.38 -4.70 -2.77
CA ASN A 393 -23.19 -5.56 -3.64
C ASN A 393 -22.38 -5.83 -4.92
N ALA A 394 -21.75 -7.01 -4.97
CA ALA A 394 -20.88 -7.40 -6.09
C ALA A 394 -21.62 -7.50 -7.43
N THR A 395 -22.93 -7.76 -7.45
CA THR A 395 -23.71 -7.87 -8.69
C THR A 395 -24.01 -6.50 -9.29
N SER A 396 -24.42 -5.54 -8.45
CA SER A 396 -24.73 -4.18 -8.91
C SER A 396 -23.52 -3.26 -8.95
N GLY A 397 -22.41 -3.64 -8.31
CA GLY A 397 -21.25 -2.78 -8.11
C GLY A 397 -21.49 -1.64 -7.12
N ASN A 398 -22.49 -1.76 -6.23
CA ASN A 398 -22.75 -0.74 -5.22
C ASN A 398 -21.84 -0.92 -4.02
N TYR A 399 -21.24 0.17 -3.56
CA TYR A 399 -20.46 0.24 -2.33
C TYR A 399 -21.02 1.33 -1.45
N THR A 400 -21.08 1.07 -0.14
CA THR A 400 -21.41 2.08 0.87
C THR A 400 -20.40 2.00 1.99
N THR A 401 -19.70 3.10 2.24
CA THR A 401 -18.74 3.22 3.33
C THR A 401 -19.35 4.03 4.46
N HIS A 402 -19.35 3.46 5.67
CA HIS A 402 -19.81 4.07 6.92
C HIS A 402 -18.61 4.26 7.85
N VAL A 403 -18.51 5.44 8.49
CA VAL A 403 -17.42 5.76 9.42
C VAL A 403 -17.98 6.30 10.73
N TRP A 404 -17.60 5.65 11.83
CA TRP A 404 -17.82 6.14 13.19
C TRP A 404 -16.48 6.59 13.78
N PHE A 405 -16.38 7.86 14.13
CA PHE A 405 -15.19 8.47 14.72
C PHE A 405 -15.43 8.79 16.19
N ASN A 406 -14.42 8.55 17.01
CA ASN A 406 -14.46 8.73 18.47
C ASN A 406 -15.64 8.00 19.13
N CYS A 407 -15.98 6.81 18.61
CA CYS A 407 -17.12 6.02 19.05
C CYS A 407 -16.84 5.19 20.31
N ALA A 408 -17.84 5.08 21.18
CA ALA A 408 -17.81 4.17 22.34
C ALA A 408 -18.55 2.87 22.02
N GLY A 409 -17.97 1.72 22.41
CA GLY A 409 -18.58 0.40 22.24
C GLY A 409 -18.60 -0.13 20.80
N CYS A 410 -17.81 0.46 19.91
CA CYS A 410 -17.81 0.16 18.48
C CYS A 410 -16.74 -0.86 18.03
N SER A 411 -16.05 -1.53 18.97
CA SER A 411 -14.97 -2.47 18.66
C SER A 411 -15.42 -3.87 18.27
N ASP A 412 -16.65 -4.28 18.60
CA ASP A 412 -17.16 -5.60 18.19
C ASP A 412 -17.53 -5.61 16.71
N LEU A 413 -16.67 -6.19 15.88
CA LEU A 413 -16.86 -6.28 14.44
C LEU A 413 -17.75 -7.47 14.00
N THR A 414 -18.11 -8.38 14.89
CA THR A 414 -18.90 -9.57 14.53
C THR A 414 -20.35 -9.20 14.20
N VAL A 415 -20.86 -8.12 14.80
CA VAL A 415 -22.17 -7.52 14.54
C VAL A 415 -21.99 -6.27 13.68
N SER A 416 -22.89 -5.99 12.72
CA SER A 416 -22.82 -4.73 11.98
C SER A 416 -23.26 -3.55 12.86
N GLY A 417 -22.63 -2.39 12.65
CA GLY A 417 -23.12 -1.12 13.15
C GLY A 417 -24.49 -0.72 12.58
N LEU A 418 -24.97 -1.43 11.56
CA LEU A 418 -26.28 -1.24 10.94
C LEU A 418 -27.37 -2.17 11.51
N ASP A 419 -26.99 -3.18 12.30
CA ASP A 419 -27.95 -4.15 12.84
C ASP A 419 -28.79 -3.54 13.97
N GLY A 420 -30.05 -3.98 14.09
CA GLY A 420 -30.91 -3.64 15.23
C GLY A 420 -31.92 -2.51 15.00
N GLY A 421 -32.12 -2.06 13.76
CA GLY A 421 -33.21 -1.13 13.38
C GLY A 421 -33.07 0.30 13.93
N VAL A 422 -31.93 0.60 14.55
CA VAL A 422 -31.55 1.95 14.96
C VAL A 422 -30.78 2.59 13.82
N ALA A 423 -31.01 3.87 13.57
CA ALA A 423 -30.27 4.60 12.56
C ALA A 423 -28.76 4.54 12.88
N PRO A 424 -27.87 4.27 11.91
CA PRO A 424 -26.44 4.06 12.14
C PRO A 424 -25.77 5.20 12.93
N GLU A 425 -26.26 6.43 12.75
CA GLU A 425 -25.87 7.65 13.47
C GLU A 425 -26.14 7.64 14.97
N HIS A 426 -26.92 6.68 15.46
CA HIS A 426 -27.29 6.56 16.88
C HIS A 426 -26.88 5.22 17.49
N ARG A 427 -26.18 4.35 16.74
CA ARG A 427 -25.80 3.01 17.17
C ARG A 427 -24.76 3.02 18.28
N TYR A 428 -23.74 3.86 18.17
CA TYR A 428 -22.65 4.01 19.13
C TYR A 428 -22.73 5.37 19.79
N ALA A 429 -22.26 5.51 21.04
CA ALA A 429 -22.44 6.73 21.84
C ALA A 429 -21.58 7.95 21.41
N ALA A 430 -21.18 7.98 20.14
CA ALA A 430 -20.82 9.17 19.39
C ALA A 430 -21.35 8.93 17.96
N SER A 431 -21.98 9.95 17.38
CA SER A 431 -22.70 9.84 16.10
C SER A 431 -21.86 9.15 15.02
N GLU A 432 -22.49 8.31 14.18
CA GLU A 432 -21.92 8.03 12.85
C GLU A 432 -21.51 9.36 12.26
N TYR A 433 -20.23 9.49 11.98
CA TYR A 433 -19.68 10.78 11.67
C TYR A 433 -19.95 11.10 10.21
N PHE A 434 -19.82 10.11 9.30
CA PHE A 434 -20.16 10.25 7.89
C PHE A 434 -20.28 8.91 7.14
N ARG A 435 -21.00 8.97 6.01
CA ARG A 435 -21.12 7.87 5.05
C ARG A 435 -21.13 8.36 3.61
N HIS A 436 -20.77 7.48 2.68
CA HIS A 436 -20.91 7.74 1.25
C HIS A 436 -21.19 6.46 0.46
N SER A 437 -21.86 6.60 -0.68
CA SER A 437 -22.18 5.48 -1.57
C SER A 437 -21.77 5.76 -2.99
N ILE A 438 -21.23 4.74 -3.64
CA ILE A 438 -20.81 4.77 -5.04
C ILE A 438 -21.32 3.55 -5.77
N THR A 439 -21.42 3.66 -7.09
CA THR A 439 -21.63 2.51 -7.98
C THR A 439 -20.45 2.43 -8.93
N MET A 440 -19.66 1.36 -8.82
CA MET A 440 -18.60 1.04 -9.76
C MET A 440 -19.18 0.28 -10.96
N ASN A 441 -18.70 0.59 -12.15
CA ASN A 441 -19.04 -0.19 -13.34
C ASN A 441 -18.44 -1.61 -13.24
N ALA A 442 -18.92 -2.54 -14.08
CA ALA A 442 -18.56 -3.95 -13.98
C ALA A 442 -17.04 -4.23 -14.05
N PRO A 443 -16.24 -3.62 -14.96
CA PRO A 443 -14.79 -3.81 -14.98
C PRO A 443 -14.09 -3.39 -13.68
N TRP A 444 -14.40 -2.20 -13.15
CA TRP A 444 -13.78 -1.72 -11.90
C TRP A 444 -14.25 -2.54 -10.69
N ASN A 445 -15.52 -2.90 -10.67
CA ASN A 445 -16.09 -3.70 -9.60
C ASN A 445 -15.47 -5.11 -9.50
N ALA A 446 -15.11 -5.73 -10.64
CA ALA A 446 -14.48 -7.04 -10.67
C ALA A 446 -13.06 -7.03 -10.08
N LEU A 447 -12.32 -5.93 -10.25
CA LEU A 447 -10.98 -5.77 -9.67
C LEU A 447 -11.00 -5.66 -8.13
N MET A 448 -12.14 -5.30 -7.53
CA MET A 448 -12.35 -5.24 -6.08
C MET A 448 -12.82 -6.56 -5.46
N ASP A 449 -12.90 -7.66 -6.22
CA ASP A 449 -13.25 -8.97 -5.65
C ASP A 449 -12.25 -9.42 -4.59
N ASN A 450 -10.98 -9.07 -4.78
CA ASN A 450 -9.96 -9.23 -3.76
C ASN A 450 -9.22 -7.91 -3.51
N VAL A 451 -8.93 -7.65 -2.24
CA VAL A 451 -8.36 -6.39 -1.77
C VAL A 451 -7.16 -6.62 -0.86
N LEU A 452 -6.30 -5.62 -0.82
CA LEU A 452 -5.33 -5.39 0.24
C LEU A 452 -5.89 -4.28 1.13
N LEU A 453 -5.61 -4.35 2.42
CA LEU A 453 -6.02 -3.34 3.39
C LEU A 453 -4.90 -2.99 4.34
N GLY A 454 -4.91 -1.75 4.80
CA GLY A 454 -3.80 -1.21 5.57
C GLY A 454 -3.92 0.27 5.84
N TRP A 455 -2.80 0.87 6.21
CA TRP A 455 -2.70 2.31 6.42
C TRP A 455 -1.62 2.90 5.53
N THR A 456 -1.86 4.13 5.08
CA THR A 456 -0.87 4.91 4.34
C THR A 456 -0.69 6.25 5.00
N GLU A 457 0.48 6.83 4.87
CA GLU A 457 0.86 8.10 5.47
C GLU A 457 1.82 8.86 4.56
N GLY A 458 1.73 10.19 4.61
CA GLY A 458 2.64 11.11 3.96
C GLY A 458 3.00 12.23 4.92
N THR A 459 4.29 12.47 5.09
CA THR A 459 4.86 13.59 5.84
C THR A 459 5.56 14.53 4.85
N GLY A 460 5.17 15.80 4.85
CA GLY A 460 5.74 16.88 4.05
C GLY A 460 6.90 17.56 4.78
N SER A 461 6.96 18.89 4.76
CA SER A 461 7.93 19.65 5.57
C SER A 461 7.54 19.74 7.06
N TYR A 462 6.25 19.58 7.33
CA TYR A 462 5.64 19.58 8.65
C TYR A 462 5.43 18.14 9.09
N ARG A 463 5.67 17.84 10.37
CA ARG A 463 5.85 16.48 10.86
C ARG A 463 4.75 16.05 11.80
N GLN A 464 4.44 14.77 11.73
CA GLN A 464 3.48 14.09 12.60
C GLN A 464 4.07 12.82 13.19
N ARG A 465 3.49 12.38 14.30
CA ARG A 465 3.57 11.00 14.74
C ARG A 465 2.18 10.51 15.09
N VAL A 466 1.72 9.51 14.34
CA VAL A 466 0.47 8.80 14.61
C VAL A 466 0.81 7.44 15.19
N THR A 467 0.16 7.06 16.29
CA THR A 467 0.35 5.73 16.88
C THR A 467 -0.96 4.95 16.83
N LEU A 468 -1.00 3.93 15.97
CA LEU A 468 -2.11 3.00 15.81
C LEU A 468 -2.00 1.84 16.81
N LYS A 469 -3.14 1.48 17.40
CA LYS A 469 -3.30 0.35 18.34
C LYS A 469 -4.65 -0.31 18.19
N SER A 470 -4.78 -1.52 18.73
CA SER A 470 -6.06 -2.22 18.91
C SER A 470 -6.84 -2.42 17.61
N ALA A 471 -6.13 -2.57 16.49
CA ALA A 471 -6.78 -2.79 15.21
C ALA A 471 -7.40 -4.19 15.11
N GLN A 472 -8.48 -4.30 14.34
CA GLN A 472 -9.17 -5.54 14.02
C GLN A 472 -9.78 -5.44 12.62
N PHE A 473 -9.82 -6.55 11.89
CA PHE A 473 -10.48 -6.64 10.58
C PHE A 473 -11.43 -7.82 10.54
N PHE A 474 -12.64 -7.60 10.04
CA PHE A 474 -13.65 -8.65 9.89
C PHE A 474 -14.25 -8.63 8.49
N PHE A 475 -14.29 -9.77 7.82
CA PHE A 475 -14.93 -9.92 6.51
C PHE A 475 -16.26 -10.67 6.68
N PRO A 476 -17.41 -10.01 6.53
CA PRO A 476 -18.71 -10.67 6.64
C PRO A 476 -18.92 -11.72 5.53
N GLU A 477 -19.35 -12.92 5.94
CA GLU A 477 -19.73 -14.03 5.06
C GLU A 477 -21.07 -13.79 4.38
#